data_AF-A0A9P6M5A6-F1
#
_entry.id   AF-A0A9P6M5A6-F1
#
_cell.length_a   1.000
_cell.length_b   1.000
_cell.length_c   1.000
_cell.angle_alpha   90.00
_cell.angle_beta   90.00
_cell.angle_gamma   90.00
#
_symmetry.space_group_name_H-M   'P 1'
#
loop_
_entity.id
_entity.type
_entity.pdbx_description
1 polymer ?
#
loop_
_entity_poly.entity_id
_entity_poly.type
_entity_poly.pdbx_seq_one_letter_code
_entity_poly.pdbx_strand_id
1 'polypeptide(L)'
;MVKAILLLTTLFTSAALATDYYYVAIFNNAGKSEELHVPRTKRYCVCLRNTQTARINNFSGSDVKLFSSSDCTGNYATVAKNAYNAQWVNSMSYGRSGVPSQ
;
A
#
# COMPACT_ATOMS: atom_id res chain seq x y z
N MET A 1 -10.43 -56.88 1.46
CA MET A 1 -11.40 -55.85 1.03
C MET A 1 -11.55 -54.84 2.16
N VAL A 2 -11.13 -53.59 1.90
CA VAL A 2 -11.64 -52.28 2.38
C VAL A 2 -12.22 -52.24 3.82
N LYS A 3 -11.73 -51.43 4.78
CA LYS A 3 -11.66 -49.96 4.73
C LYS A 3 -10.78 -49.44 5.88
N ALA A 4 -9.68 -48.81 5.51
CA ALA A 4 -9.05 -47.78 6.32
C ALA A 4 -9.89 -46.50 6.19
N ILE A 5 -10.37 -45.92 7.29
CA ILE A 5 -10.77 -44.51 7.33
C ILE A 5 -10.31 -43.92 8.66
N LEU A 6 -9.14 -43.28 8.62
CA LEU A 6 -8.72 -42.23 9.54
C LEU A 6 -9.74 -41.09 9.47
N LEU A 7 -10.22 -40.59 10.60
CA LEU A 7 -10.84 -39.27 10.69
C LEU A 7 -10.16 -38.46 11.81
N LEU A 8 -8.96 -37.95 11.53
CA LEU A 8 -8.43 -36.76 12.17
C LEU A 8 -8.48 -35.63 11.15
N THR A 9 -9.48 -34.75 11.24
CA THR A 9 -9.43 -33.43 10.60
C THR A 9 -9.92 -32.39 11.60
N THR A 10 -9.03 -32.01 12.50
CA THR A 10 -9.07 -30.72 13.20
C THR A 10 -8.85 -29.61 12.16
N LEU A 11 -9.93 -29.10 11.56
CA LEU A 11 -9.88 -27.86 10.81
C LEU A 11 -9.90 -26.70 11.81
N PHE A 12 -8.73 -26.34 12.33
CA PHE A 12 -8.50 -24.99 12.79
C PHE A 12 -8.46 -24.10 11.55
N THR A 13 -9.63 -23.64 11.09
CA THR A 13 -9.68 -22.51 10.15
C THR A 13 -9.26 -21.28 10.93
N SER A 14 -7.94 -21.05 11.00
CA SER A 14 -7.42 -19.73 11.33
C SER A 14 -7.91 -18.79 10.26
N ALA A 15 -9.03 -18.10 10.53
CA ALA A 15 -9.45 -16.94 9.77
C ALA A 15 -8.32 -15.92 9.89
N ALA A 16 -7.43 -15.91 8.89
CA ALA A 16 -6.51 -14.82 8.72
C ALA A 16 -7.39 -13.57 8.54
N LEU A 17 -7.41 -12.71 9.57
CA LEU A 17 -8.05 -11.40 9.49
C LEU A 17 -7.30 -10.64 8.40
N ALA A 18 -7.82 -10.72 7.18
CA ALA A 18 -7.38 -9.87 6.09
C ALA A 18 -7.61 -8.43 6.57
N THR A 19 -6.54 -7.70 6.82
CA THR A 19 -6.64 -6.29 7.19
C THR A 19 -7.36 -5.56 6.06
N ASP A 20 -8.48 -4.91 6.37
CA ASP A 20 -9.38 -4.26 5.39
C ASP A 20 -8.77 -3.02 4.69
N TYR A 21 -7.48 -2.77 4.93
CA TYR A 21 -6.76 -1.59 4.49
C TYR A 21 -5.50 -1.98 3.73
N TYR A 22 -5.25 -1.23 2.66
CA TYR A 22 -3.90 -1.01 2.17
C TYR A 22 -3.22 0.02 3.06
N TYR A 23 -1.90 -0.04 3.13
CA TYR A 23 -1.15 1.04 3.76
C TYR A 23 0.20 1.26 3.08
N VAL A 24 0.67 2.49 3.21
CA VAL A 24 1.98 2.94 2.72
C VAL A 24 2.69 3.64 3.86
N ALA A 25 4.01 3.49 3.95
CA ALA A 25 4.81 4.19 4.96
C ALA A 25 5.76 5.18 4.27
N ILE A 26 5.74 6.42 4.73
CA ILE A 26 6.60 7.51 4.24
C ILE A 26 7.67 7.74 5.28
N PHE A 27 8.94 7.63 4.89
CA PHE A 27 10.09 7.84 5.75
C PHE A 27 10.79 9.14 5.39
N ASN A 28 11.20 9.89 6.41
CA ASN A 28 12.08 11.05 6.25
C ASN A 28 13.57 10.64 6.29
N ASN A 29 14.48 11.62 6.12
CA ASN A 29 15.93 11.35 6.10
C ASN A 29 16.48 10.87 7.45
N ALA A 30 15.76 11.12 8.56
CA ALA A 30 16.11 10.65 9.90
C ALA A 30 15.55 9.25 10.21
N GLY A 31 14.88 8.60 9.26
CA GLY A 31 14.29 7.27 9.42
C GLY A 31 12.97 7.26 10.20
N LYS A 32 12.39 8.42 10.57
CA LYS A 32 11.03 8.49 11.13
C LYS A 32 10.02 8.24 10.03
N SER A 33 8.93 7.54 10.36
CA SER A 33 7.87 7.23 9.41
C SER A 33 6.48 7.65 9.85
N GLU A 34 5.64 7.90 8.85
CA GLU A 34 4.19 8.02 8.97
C GLU A 34 3.53 6.96 8.09
N GLU A 35 2.51 6.29 8.63
CA GLU A 35 1.72 5.29 7.90
C GLU A 35 0.40 5.90 7.44
N LEU A 36 0.10 5.75 6.15
CA LEU A 36 -1.15 6.18 5.56
C LEU A 36 -1.96 4.95 5.16
N HIS A 37 -3.20 4.88 5.63
CA HIS A 37 -4.11 3.77 5.38
C HIS A 37 -5.22 4.17 4.43
N VAL A 38 -5.58 3.27 3.52
CA VAL A 38 -6.74 3.42 2.64
C VAL A 38 -7.54 2.12 2.60
N PRO A 39 -8.88 2.17 2.74
CA PRO A 39 -9.71 0.98 2.61
C PRO A 39 -9.44 0.27 1.27
N ARG A 40 -9.49 -1.06 1.25
CA ARG A 40 -9.24 -1.86 0.02
C ARG A 40 -10.21 -1.56 -1.13
N THR A 41 -11.30 -0.86 -0.88
CA THR A 41 -12.29 -0.41 -1.88
C THR A 41 -12.01 0.98 -2.43
N LYS A 42 -11.05 1.71 -1.87
CA LYS A 42 -10.79 3.11 -2.17
C LYS A 42 -9.40 3.34 -2.76
N ARG A 43 -9.23 4.56 -3.25
CA ARG A 43 -7.95 5.13 -3.67
C ARG A 43 -7.92 6.58 -3.21
N TYR A 44 -6.80 7.03 -2.65
CA TYR A 44 -6.63 8.41 -2.20
C TYR A 44 -5.49 9.07 -2.96
N CYS A 45 -5.62 10.38 -3.18
CA CYS A 45 -4.50 11.24 -3.52
C CYS A 45 -4.05 12.01 -2.27
N VAL A 46 -2.76 12.02 -1.99
CA VAL A 46 -2.17 12.80 -0.89
C VAL A 46 -1.11 13.74 -1.41
N CYS A 47 -1.13 14.99 -0.95
CA CYS A 47 -0.11 15.98 -1.23
C CYS A 47 1.08 15.80 -0.28
N LEU A 48 2.27 15.64 -0.84
CA LEU A 48 3.54 15.42 -0.13
C LEU A 48 4.56 16.54 -0.35
N ARG A 49 4.20 17.61 -1.08
CA ARG A 49 5.12 18.70 -1.47
C ARG A 49 5.88 19.33 -0.31
N ASN A 50 5.26 19.41 0.87
CA ASN A 50 5.87 19.97 2.09
C ASN A 50 6.37 18.89 3.06
N THR A 51 6.39 17.63 2.62
CA THR A 51 6.84 16.48 3.41
C THR A 51 8.23 16.06 2.95
N GLN A 52 9.17 15.92 3.89
CA GLN A 52 10.48 15.36 3.57
C GLN A 52 10.34 13.85 3.31
N THR A 53 10.21 13.49 2.05
CA THR A 53 9.96 12.10 1.62
C THR A 53 11.25 11.45 1.13
N ALA A 54 12.00 10.79 2.01
CA ALA A 54 13.24 10.10 1.62
C ALA A 54 12.95 8.75 0.96
N ARG A 55 11.99 8.01 1.52
CA ARG A 55 11.59 6.68 1.07
C ARG A 55 10.08 6.49 1.22
N ILE A 56 9.45 5.84 0.25
CA ILE A 56 8.06 5.39 0.32
C ILE A 56 8.05 3.87 0.23
N ASN A 57 7.42 3.21 1.19
CA ASN A 57 7.19 1.77 1.17
C ASN A 57 5.70 1.50 0.92
N ASN A 58 5.43 0.65 -0.07
CA ASN A 58 4.12 0.12 -0.38
C ASN A 58 3.94 -1.23 0.32
N PHE A 59 3.01 -1.28 1.27
CA PHE A 59 2.67 -2.49 1.98
C PHE A 59 1.31 -3.02 1.54
N SER A 60 1.09 -4.32 1.76
CA SER A 60 -0.20 -4.99 1.53
C SER A 60 -0.73 -4.97 0.08
N GLY A 61 0.13 -4.70 -0.91
CA GLY A 61 -0.17 -4.86 -2.34
C GLY A 61 -1.05 -3.76 -2.94
N SER A 62 -0.93 -2.53 -2.45
CA SER A 62 -1.66 -1.40 -3.05
C SER A 62 -1.08 -1.01 -4.41
N ASP A 63 -1.88 -0.38 -5.27
CA ASP A 63 -1.39 0.25 -6.50
C ASP A 63 -0.96 1.67 -6.16
N VAL A 64 0.36 1.93 -6.17
CA VAL A 64 0.95 3.23 -5.80
C VAL A 64 1.52 3.92 -7.03
N LYS A 65 1.12 5.18 -7.22
CA LYS A 65 1.61 6.09 -8.26
C LYS A 65 2.18 7.34 -7.61
N LEU A 66 3.38 7.73 -8.01
CA LEU A 66 4.11 8.88 -7.50
C LEU A 66 4.21 9.97 -8.56
N PHE A 67 3.95 11.21 -8.18
CA PHE A 67 3.88 12.34 -9.09
C PHE A 67 4.78 13.48 -8.61
N SER A 68 5.35 14.21 -9.56
CA SER A 68 6.02 15.50 -9.31
C SER A 68 5.03 16.66 -9.26
N SER A 69 3.77 16.47 -9.66
CA SER A 69 2.66 17.40 -9.41
C SER A 69 2.15 17.26 -7.96
N SER A 70 1.42 18.26 -7.48
CA SER A 70 0.87 18.26 -6.11
C SER A 70 -0.57 17.71 -6.01
N ASP A 71 -1.16 17.26 -7.11
CA ASP A 71 -2.58 16.91 -7.24
C ASP A 71 -2.83 15.54 -7.89
N CYS A 72 -1.82 14.68 -7.94
CA CYS A 72 -1.84 13.37 -8.58
C CYS A 72 -2.22 13.38 -10.07
N THR A 73 -1.87 14.45 -10.79
CA THR A 73 -2.07 14.55 -12.24
C THR A 73 -0.75 14.44 -13.02
N GLY A 74 -0.85 14.14 -14.32
CA GLY A 74 0.31 14.06 -15.22
C GLY A 74 1.04 12.72 -15.17
N ASN A 75 2.33 12.74 -15.49
CA ASN A 75 3.17 11.55 -15.54
C ASN A 75 3.47 11.03 -14.14
N TYR A 76 3.58 9.70 -14.02
CA TYR A 76 3.83 9.05 -12.75
C TYR A 76 4.84 7.91 -12.85
N ALA A 77 5.50 7.64 -11.72
CA ALA A 77 6.21 6.39 -11.48
C ALA A 77 5.34 5.45 -10.65
N THR A 78 5.46 4.14 -10.88
CA THR A 78 4.77 3.12 -10.07
C THR A 78 5.72 2.54 -9.02
N VAL A 79 5.16 2.13 -7.87
CA VAL A 79 5.94 1.54 -6.77
C VAL A 79 5.38 0.18 -6.39
N ALA A 80 6.12 -0.88 -6.75
CA ALA A 80 5.73 -2.24 -6.39
C ALA A 80 5.97 -2.53 -4.89
N LYS A 81 7.09 -2.08 -4.34
CA LYS A 81 7.45 -2.32 -2.93
C LYS A 81 8.08 -1.10 -2.26
N ASN A 82 9.18 -0.59 -2.80
CA ASN A 82 9.88 0.56 -2.21
C ASN A 82 10.25 1.56 -3.31
N ALA A 83 10.18 2.84 -2.99
CA ALA A 83 10.80 3.93 -3.74
C ALA A 83 11.80 4.64 -2.83
N TYR A 84 13.04 4.73 -3.27
CA TYR A 84 14.12 5.43 -2.57
C TYR A 84 14.44 6.74 -3.28
N ASN A 85 15.08 7.67 -2.57
CA ASN A 85 15.37 9.02 -3.06
C ASN A 85 14.09 9.72 -3.56
N ALA A 86 13.01 9.60 -2.79
CA ALA A 86 11.68 10.06 -3.16
C ALA A 86 11.44 11.56 -2.91
N GLN A 87 12.50 12.36 -2.76
CA GLN A 87 12.38 13.79 -2.42
C GLN A 87 11.74 14.63 -3.54
N TRP A 88 11.70 14.09 -4.76
CA TRP A 88 11.05 14.72 -5.91
C TRP A 88 9.52 14.55 -5.93
N VAL A 89 8.98 13.68 -5.06
CA VAL A 89 7.56 13.35 -5.05
C VAL A 89 6.77 14.46 -4.34
N ASN A 90 5.85 15.08 -5.07
CA ASN A 90 4.98 16.13 -4.54
C ASN A 90 3.56 15.64 -4.25
N SER A 91 3.13 14.53 -4.83
CA SER A 91 1.90 13.84 -4.46
C SER A 91 1.97 12.35 -4.77
N MET A 92 1.11 11.59 -4.09
CA MET A 92 1.03 10.14 -4.22
C MET A 92 -0.42 9.71 -4.31
N SER A 93 -0.73 8.86 -5.28
CA SER A 93 -2.01 8.19 -5.39
C SER A 93 -1.85 6.72 -5.01
N TYR A 94 -2.56 6.23 -4.01
CA TYR A 94 -2.41 4.88 -3.47
C TYR A 94 -3.77 4.24 -3.14
N GLY A 95 -3.88 2.93 -3.35
CA GLY A 95 -5.09 2.15 -3.06
C GLY A 95 -5.42 1.14 -4.16
N ARG A 96 -6.70 0.84 -4.34
CA ARG A 96 -7.14 -0.15 -5.35
C ARG A 96 -6.85 0.36 -6.77
N SER A 97 -6.38 -0.54 -7.63
CA SER A 97 -6.23 -0.24 -9.07
C SER A 97 -7.60 -0.15 -9.75
N GLY A 98 -7.72 0.71 -10.76
CA GLY A 98 -8.98 0.93 -11.51
C GLY A 98 -10.05 1.73 -10.77
N VAL A 99 -9.80 2.19 -9.55
CA VAL A 99 -10.70 3.10 -8.81
C VAL A 99 -10.15 4.53 -8.88
N PRO A 100 -10.96 5.55 -9.23
CA PRO A 100 -10.52 6.94 -9.18
C PRO A 100 -10.09 7.36 -7.77
N SER A 101 -9.07 8.20 -7.68
CA SER A 101 -8.67 8.80 -6.40
C SER A 101 -9.77 9.71 -5.87
N GLN A 102 -10.10 9.57 -4.59
CA GLN A 102 -10.88 10.55 -3.82
C GLN A 102 -9.96 11.64 -3.27
#